data_AF-A0A5R9L1Z0-F1
#
_entry.id   AF-A0A5R9L1Z0-F1
#
_cell.length_a   1.000
_cell.length_b   1.000
_cell.length_c   1.000
_cell.angle_alpha   90.00
_cell.angle_beta   90.00
_cell.angle_gamma   90.00
#
_symmetry.space_group_name_H-M   'P 1'
#
loop_
_entity.id
_entity.type
_entity.pdbx_description
1 polymer ?
#
loop_
_entity_poly.entity_id
_entity_poly.type
_entity_poly.pdbx_seq_one_letter_code
_entity_poly.pdbx_strand_id
1 'polypeptide(L)' 'MKLFEKYAKLRQKAYVTSMITESVSGSMALENQEVPEAQVKAIVIALLREAELKGRKFD' A
#
# COMPACT_ATOMS: atom_id res chain seq x y z
N MET A 1 -16.03 -11.60 -14.37
CA MET A 1 -15.88 -11.09 -12.99
C MET A 1 -15.06 -9.82 -13.00
N LYS A 2 -15.51 -8.76 -12.33
CA LYS A 2 -14.72 -7.53 -12.17
C LYS A 2 -13.58 -7.79 -11.19
N LEU A 3 -12.44 -7.11 -11.37
CA LEU A 3 -11.22 -7.31 -10.56
C LEU A 3 -11.51 -7.28 -9.04
N PHE A 4 -12.27 -6.28 -8.59
CA PHE A 4 -12.59 -6.12 -7.18
C PHE A 4 -13.69 -7.05 -6.66
N GLU A 5 -14.41 -7.76 -7.52
CA GLU A 5 -15.32 -8.83 -7.11
C GLU A 5 -14.51 -10.09 -6.77
N LYS A 6 -13.46 -10.36 -7.54
CA LYS A 6 -12.53 -11.48 -7.27
C LYS A 6 -11.57 -11.17 -6.12
N TYR A 7 -11.15 -9.91 -5.99
CA TYR A 7 -10.15 -9.47 -5.01
C TYR A 7 -10.68 -8.37 -4.10
N ALA A 8 -11.71 -8.69 -3.31
CA ALA A 8 -12.38 -7.73 -2.42
C ALA A 8 -11.42 -7.04 -1.43
N LYS A 9 -10.37 -7.74 -0.97
CA LYS A 9 -9.35 -7.19 -0.07
C LYS A 9 -8.61 -5.97 -0.65
N LEU A 10 -8.54 -5.82 -1.97
CA LEU A 10 -7.92 -4.65 -2.62
C LEU A 10 -8.71 -3.36 -2.44
N ARG A 11 -9.97 -3.44 -1.96
CA ARG A 11 -10.73 -2.26 -1.53
C ARG A 11 -10.36 -1.83 -0.12
N GLN A 12 -9.93 -2.75 0.74
CA GLN A 12 -9.62 -2.45 2.14
C GLN A 12 -8.32 -1.66 2.23
N LYS A 13 -8.40 -0.42 2.73
CA LYS A 13 -7.22 0.46 2.84
C LYS A 13 -6.10 -0.15 3.67
N ALA A 14 -6.45 -0.80 4.79
CA ALA A 14 -5.49 -1.43 5.68
C ALA A 14 -4.71 -2.55 4.98
N TYR A 15 -5.41 -3.39 4.20
CA TYR A 15 -4.78 -4.46 3.43
C TYR A 15 -3.82 -3.90 2.37
N VAL A 16 -4.28 -2.92 1.59
CA VAL A 16 -3.45 -2.28 0.56
C VAL A 16 -2.24 -1.59 1.17
N THR A 17 -2.40 -0.95 2.34
CA THR A 17 -1.29 -0.32 3.07
C THR A 17 -0.25 -1.36 3.48
N SER A 18 -0.66 -2.49 4.08
CA SER A 18 0.26 -3.55 4.51
C SER A 18 0.99 -4.16 3.32
N MET A 19 0.22 -4.57 2.30
CA MET A 19 0.75 -5.22 1.09
C MET A 19 1.81 -4.36 0.40
N ILE A 20 1.55 -3.06 0.23
CA ILE A 20 2.51 -2.16 -0.42
C ILE A 20 3.73 -1.93 0.50
N THR A 21 3.52 -1.72 1.81
CA THR A 21 4.61 -1.50 2.77
C THR A 21 5.57 -2.69 2.79
N GLU A 22 5.04 -3.91 2.89
CA GLU A 22 5.81 -5.15 2.90
C GLU A 22 6.55 -5.36 1.56
N SER A 23 5.86 -5.11 0.43
CA SER A 23 6.47 -5.27 -0.89
C SER A 23 7.65 -4.31 -1.10
N VAL A 24 7.46 -3.04 -0.75
CA VAL A 24 8.51 -2.02 -0.88
C VAL A 24 9.66 -2.31 0.07
N SER A 25 9.36 -2.59 1.34
CA SER A 25 10.40 -2.91 2.33
C SER A 25 11.20 -4.15 1.94
N GLY A 26 10.53 -5.18 1.41
CA GLY A 26 11.19 -6.38 0.89
C GLY A 26 12.10 -6.09 -0.30
N SER A 27 11.65 -5.29 -1.27
CA SER A 27 12.50 -4.87 -2.40
C SER A 27 13.70 -4.03 -1.94
N MET A 28 13.50 -3.12 -0.98
CA MET A 28 14.59 -2.31 -0.41
C MET A 28 15.64 -3.18 0.30
N ALA A 29 15.19 -4.18 1.06
CA ALA A 29 16.09 -5.12 1.73
C ALA A 29 16.93 -5.94 0.74
N LEU A 30 16.37 -6.34 -0.40
CA LEU A 30 17.12 -7.04 -1.46
C LEU A 30 18.24 -6.18 -2.07
N GLU A 31 18.05 -4.85 -2.06
CA GLU A 31 19.02 -3.87 -2.54
C GLU A 31 19.96 -3.37 -1.41
N ASN A 32 19.99 -4.04 -0.25
CA ASN A 32 20.74 -3.65 0.95
C ASN A 32 20.43 -2.23 1.46
N GLN A 33 19.20 -1.75 1.25
CA GLN A 33 18.75 -0.47 1.78
C GLN A 33 18.10 -0.66 3.15
N GLU A 34 18.71 -0.08 4.19
CA GLU A 34 18.15 -0.09 5.54
C GLU A 34 17.28 1.16 5.76
N VAL A 35 15.99 1.01 5.44
CA VAL A 35 14.98 2.04 5.71
C VAL A 35 13.98 1.51 6.72
N PRO A 36 13.69 2.24 7.83
CA PRO A 36 12.71 1.80 8.80
C PRO A 36 11.32 1.60 8.18
N GLU A 37 10.72 0.44 8.41
CA GLU A 37 9.39 0.11 7.86
C GLU A 37 8.32 1.14 8.25
N ALA A 38 8.41 1.72 9.46
CA ALA A 38 7.53 2.80 9.90
C ALA A 38 7.58 4.03 8.97
N GLN A 39 8.76 4.34 8.42
CA GLN A 39 8.94 5.43 7.47
C GLN A 39 8.30 5.08 6.13
N VAL A 40 8.53 3.86 5.63
CA VAL A 40 7.88 3.34 4.40
C VAL A 40 6.36 3.40 4.54
N LYS A 41 5.83 2.92 5.66
CA LYS A 41 4.39 2.93 5.97
C LYS A 41 3.80 4.34 5.97
N ALA A 42 4.52 5.32 6.52
CA ALA A 42 4.07 6.71 6.54
C ALA A 42 3.96 7.29 5.11
N ILE A 43 4.93 6.98 4.24
CA ILE A 43 4.90 7.38 2.82
C ILE A 43 3.73 6.72 2.09
N VAL A 44 3.55 5.41 2.29
CA VAL A 44 2.42 4.66 1.68
C VAL A 44 1.08 5.26 2.11
N ILE A 45 0.89 5.56 3.40
CA ILE A 45 -0.34 6.19 3.90
C ILE A 45 -0.58 7.55 3.24
N ALA A 46 0.46 8.38 3.09
CA ALA A 46 0.34 9.68 2.45
C ALA A 46 -0.10 9.55 0.98
N LEU A 47 0.51 8.62 0.23
CA LEU A 47 0.15 8.36 -1.16
C LEU A 47 -1.27 7.79 -1.32
N LEU A 48 -1.71 6.92 -0.41
CA LEU A 48 -3.08 6.41 -0.43
C LEU A 48 -4.11 7.49 -0.11
N ARG A 49 -3.79 8.43 0.80
CA ARG A 49 -4.63 9.62 1.05
C ARG A 49 -4.71 10.52 -0.18
N GLU A 50 -3.60 10.75 -0.87
CA GLU A 50 -3.60 11.50 -2.12
C GLU A 50 -4.46 10.82 -3.20
N ALA A 51 -4.39 9.49 -3.30
CA ALA A 51 -5.24 8.72 -4.20
C ALA A 51 -6.73 8.86 -3.87
N GLU A 52 -7.09 8.93 -2.57
CA GLU A 52 -8.48 9.21 -2.15
C GLU A 52 -8.94 10.59 -2.59
N LEU A 53 -8.10 11.62 -2.43
CA LEU A 53 -8.41 12.97 -2.90
C LEU A 53 -8.60 13.02 -4.42
N LYS A 54 -7.92 12.14 -5.16
CA LYS A 54 -8.07 11.97 -6.62
C LYS A 54 -9.24 11.07 -7.04
N GLY A 55 -10.08 10.65 -6.09
CA GLY A 55 -11.33 9.92 -6.36
C GLY A 55 -11.24 8.40 -6.24
N ARG A 56 -10.12 7.84 -5.78
CA ARG A 56 -10.05 6.41 -5.45
C ARG A 56 -10.85 6.15 -4.18
N LYS A 57 -11.72 5.14 -4.22
CA LYS A 57 -12.47 4.69 -3.05
C LYS A 57 -11.80 3.47 -2.44
N PHE A 58 -11.54 3.55 -1.14
CA PHE A 58 -11.24 2.40 -0.31
C PHE A 58 -12.44 2.15 0.60
N ASP A 59 -12.67 0.88 0.91
CA ASP A 59 -13.63 0.42 1.91
C ASP A 59 -13.02 0.52 3.33
#